data_AF-A0ABC9TUA4-F1
#
_entry.id   AF-A0ABC9TUA4-F1
#
_cell.length_a   1.000
_cell.length_b   1.000
_cell.length_c   1.000
_cell.angle_alpha   90.00
_cell.angle_beta   90.00
_cell.angle_gamma   90.00
#
_symmetry.space_group_name_H-M   'P 1'
#
loop_
_entity.id
_entity.type
_entity.pdbx_description
1 polymer ?
#
loop_
_entity_poly.entity_id
_entity_poly.type
_entity_poly.pdbx_seq_one_letter_code
_entity_poly.pdbx_strand_id
1 'polypeptide(L)'
;MTDRAPQLYNLTKEANIPRLNRQREELPVTNYIFSPYNRVWRDSNKAQSEEWIIPHSGSFLLFYGKVLPPKRSAAGGESRSRDSFFWKERRVGMEHTQMLSVGIDIGTSTSQVIFSRLTVENTAGYFSVPAVSIIGKEVVYQSPVHRTPLIDESLIDGEALRKMIETEYASAKITANQVETGAVIITGESARKENARMVLELLSGFAGDFVVSTAGPDLESVIAGQGSGAWEFSEENGTVVVNLDIGGGTTNVVLFDGGEVRARGCLDIGGRQVTLDSRGRIAYISPSAGRIAQACHLNLVKGEPASVETLNRLCDKMSEVLEQMLGVAEPTPLLEEVRTQGSALFKLPADRPVRFVCFSGGVADCIYQPGREPFAYGDIGVLLGNAVRRGRLFQAFRVLDASETIRATVIGAGNYTTTISGSTISYTEGLFPMKNVPVLKLTLSEEERCWGGDSKFLYEKIKWFLAQNDAACMVLAMEGRRDPDYQELKKLAAVTADALDRALLPEVPLLLMVRSDIAKALGQIIRQKLSGKRPLVAVDAVKAEFNNFVDFGRPIMNGLVIPVIVKTLIFG
;
A
#
# COMPACT_ATOMS: atom_id res chain seq x y z
N MET A 1 25.11 20.66 -8.13
CA MET A 1 26.51 20.67 -8.61
C MET A 1 26.56 21.39 -9.95
N THR A 2 27.37 22.44 -10.03
CA THR A 2 27.89 23.20 -11.20
C THR A 2 27.37 22.88 -12.60
N ASP A 3 26.77 23.88 -13.26
CA ASP A 3 26.61 24.00 -14.71
C ASP A 3 27.95 23.76 -15.42
N ARG A 4 28.04 22.71 -16.24
CA ARG A 4 29.15 22.52 -17.19
C ARG A 4 28.71 22.98 -18.57
N ALA A 5 29.53 23.84 -19.17
CA ALA A 5 29.41 24.28 -20.56
C ALA A 5 29.40 23.08 -21.54
N PRO A 6 28.71 23.19 -22.69
CA PRO A 6 28.60 22.10 -23.64
C PRO A 6 29.96 21.75 -24.24
N GLN A 7 30.37 20.48 -24.11
CA GLN A 7 31.54 19.95 -24.80
C GLN A 7 31.25 19.84 -26.30
N LEU A 8 32.06 20.55 -27.11
CA LEU A 8 32.11 20.41 -28.57
C LEU A 8 32.90 19.14 -28.92
N TYR A 9 32.22 18.11 -29.44
CA TYR A 9 32.90 16.96 -30.04
C TYR A 9 33.13 17.23 -31.54
N ASN A 10 34.41 17.33 -31.91
CA ASN A 10 34.83 17.40 -33.31
C ASN A 10 35.13 15.98 -33.80
N LEU A 11 34.09 15.25 -34.21
CA LEU A 11 34.26 13.90 -34.79
C LEU A 11 34.72 14.02 -36.26
N THR A 12 36.00 14.34 -36.44
CA THR A 12 36.71 14.01 -37.68
C THR A 12 37.88 13.11 -37.33
N LYS A 13 37.82 11.89 -37.89
CA LYS A 13 38.74 10.74 -37.76
C LYS A 13 38.41 9.77 -36.62
N GLU A 14 38.22 8.52 -37.06
CA GLU A 14 38.20 7.27 -36.28
C GLU A 14 36.94 6.98 -35.45
N ALA A 15 35.83 6.77 -36.14
CA ALA A 15 34.85 5.77 -35.73
C ALA A 15 34.59 4.85 -36.92
N ASN A 16 35.01 3.59 -36.82
CA ASN A 16 34.78 2.52 -37.79
C ASN A 16 33.27 2.29 -37.95
N ILE A 17 32.68 2.89 -38.98
CA ILE A 17 31.35 2.51 -39.49
C ILE A 17 31.60 1.55 -40.66
N PRO A 18 31.11 0.29 -40.63
CA PRO A 18 31.30 -0.62 -41.74
C PRO A 18 30.62 -0.08 -43.00
N ARG A 19 31.39 0.06 -44.09
CA ARG A 19 30.85 0.28 -45.44
C ARG A 19 30.07 -0.97 -45.85
N LEU A 20 28.75 -0.87 -45.96
CA LEU A 20 27.92 -1.90 -46.59
C LEU A 20 28.26 -1.98 -48.09
N ASN A 21 28.94 -3.06 -48.46
CA ASN A 21 29.16 -3.46 -49.84
C ASN A 21 27.82 -3.85 -50.48
N ARG A 22 27.57 -3.36 -51.69
CA ARG A 22 26.48 -3.81 -52.55
C ARG A 22 26.77 -5.23 -53.04
N GLN A 23 26.38 -6.26 -52.29
CA GLN A 23 26.12 -7.59 -52.84
C GLN A 23 24.86 -8.18 -52.21
N ARG A 24 24.00 -8.73 -53.09
CA ARG A 24 22.74 -9.40 -52.76
C ARG A 24 23.04 -10.70 -52.02
N GLU A 25 22.88 -10.72 -50.71
CA GLU A 25 22.58 -11.95 -49.96
C GLU A 25 21.52 -11.60 -48.90
N GLU A 26 20.46 -12.39 -48.88
CA GLU A 26 19.32 -12.25 -47.97
C GLU A 26 19.77 -12.58 -46.54
N LEU A 27 19.65 -11.61 -45.63
CA LEU A 27 19.76 -11.81 -44.19
C LEU A 27 18.43 -11.42 -43.52
N PRO A 28 17.97 -12.18 -42.51
CA PRO A 28 16.64 -12.02 -41.94
C PRO A 28 16.55 -10.73 -41.12
N VAL A 29 15.54 -9.93 -41.46
CA VAL A 29 15.18 -8.68 -40.79
C VAL A 29 14.55 -9.00 -39.43
N THR A 30 15.37 -9.06 -38.37
CA THR A 30 14.86 -9.06 -36.99
C THR A 30 15.79 -8.21 -36.12
N ASN A 31 15.30 -7.02 -35.75
CA ASN A 31 15.80 -6.07 -34.72
C ASN A 31 16.10 -4.64 -35.17
N TYR A 32 15.37 -4.12 -36.15
CA TYR A 32 15.15 -2.68 -36.28
C TYR A 32 13.66 -2.42 -36.46
N ILE A 33 13.00 -1.85 -35.45
CA ILE A 33 11.65 -1.29 -35.60
C ILE A 33 11.82 0.06 -36.29
N PHE A 34 11.68 0.09 -37.61
CA PHE A 34 11.34 1.32 -38.31
C PHE A 34 9.86 1.59 -38.06
N SER A 35 9.55 2.62 -37.26
CA SER A 35 8.19 3.14 -37.18
C SER A 35 7.78 3.68 -38.56
N PRO A 36 6.62 3.29 -39.13
CA PRO A 36 6.12 3.85 -40.40
C PRO A 36 5.66 5.31 -40.29
N TYR A 37 5.72 5.93 -39.11
CA TYR A 37 5.18 7.26 -38.84
C TYR A 37 6.20 8.41 -38.91
N ASN A 38 7.24 8.30 -39.74
CA ASN A 38 8.04 9.46 -40.12
C ASN A 38 7.23 10.36 -41.07
N ARG A 39 6.32 11.18 -40.53
CA ARG A 39 5.82 12.34 -41.26
C ARG A 39 6.91 13.39 -41.31
N VAL A 40 7.59 13.48 -42.44
CA VAL A 40 8.35 14.68 -42.83
C VAL A 40 7.33 15.82 -42.97
N TRP A 41 7.32 16.75 -42.02
CA TRP A 41 6.59 18.01 -42.19
C TRP A 41 7.32 18.85 -43.22
N ARG A 42 6.81 18.88 -44.46
CA ARG A 42 7.18 19.90 -45.45
C ARG A 42 6.36 21.15 -45.14
N ASP A 43 6.91 22.03 -44.31
CA ASP A 43 6.49 23.43 -44.29
C ASP A 43 7.45 24.22 -45.19
N SER A 44 6.90 24.86 -46.22
CA SER A 44 7.64 25.36 -47.39
C SER A 44 8.49 26.61 -47.12
N ASN A 45 8.90 26.90 -45.87
CA ASN A 45 9.77 28.04 -45.57
C ASN A 45 10.62 27.99 -44.27
N LYS A 46 10.85 26.83 -43.62
CA LYS A 46 11.78 26.75 -42.46
C LYS A 46 12.67 25.50 -42.48
N ALA A 47 13.88 25.65 -41.94
CA ALA A 47 14.99 24.70 -41.99
C ALA A 47 14.60 23.26 -41.62
N GLN A 48 15.16 22.29 -42.35
CA GLN A 48 14.96 20.86 -42.12
C GLN A 48 15.58 20.44 -40.78
N SER A 49 14.75 19.85 -39.92
CA SER A 49 15.18 19.08 -38.74
C SER A 49 14.84 17.62 -38.96
N GLU A 50 15.83 16.74 -38.83
CA GLU A 50 15.63 15.29 -38.82
C GLU A 50 15.80 14.78 -37.38
N GLU A 51 14.87 13.94 -36.92
CA GLU A 51 14.94 13.25 -35.63
C GLU A 51 15.28 11.78 -35.86
N TRP A 52 16.32 11.29 -35.18
CA TRP A 52 16.77 9.91 -35.24
C TRP A 52 16.75 9.31 -33.83
N ILE A 53 16.12 8.14 -33.68
CA ILE A 53 16.05 7.37 -32.43
C ILE A 53 16.91 6.11 -32.60
N ILE A 54 17.95 5.95 -31.78
CA ILE A 54 18.80 4.75 -31.77
C ILE A 54 18.63 4.05 -30.41
N PRO A 55 18.20 2.78 -30.37
CA PRO A 55 18.15 2.00 -29.12
C PRO A 55 19.55 1.66 -28.63
N HIS A 56 19.85 1.90 -27.35
CA HIS A 56 21.09 1.45 -26.72
C HIS A 56 20.87 1.06 -25.25
N SER A 57 21.04 -0.22 -24.93
CA SER A 57 21.27 -0.73 -23.56
C SER A 57 20.33 -0.16 -22.49
N GLY A 58 19.01 -0.31 -22.66
CA GLY A 58 18.01 0.18 -21.68
C GLY A 58 17.73 1.69 -21.73
N SER A 59 18.23 2.39 -22.74
CA SER A 59 17.98 3.82 -22.97
C SER A 59 17.81 4.12 -24.47
N PHE A 60 17.22 5.28 -24.77
CA PHE A 60 17.16 5.82 -26.12
C PHE A 60 18.02 7.07 -26.21
N LEU A 61 18.82 7.16 -27.27
CA LEU A 61 19.51 8.38 -27.64
C LEU A 61 18.66 9.13 -28.66
N LEU A 62 18.12 10.28 -28.27
CA LEU A 62 17.50 11.22 -29.20
C LEU A 62 18.56 12.15 -29.77
N PHE A 63 18.67 12.16 -31.09
CA PHE A 63 19.57 13.02 -31.84
C PHE A 63 18.78 14.09 -32.59
N TYR A 64 19.01 15.35 -32.24
CA TYR A 64 18.45 16.52 -32.94
C TYR A 64 19.50 17.10 -33.88
N GLY A 65 19.25 17.11 -35.19
CA GLY A 65 20.09 17.79 -36.18
C GLY A 65 19.37 19.00 -36.78
N LYS A 66 20.06 20.15 -36.87
CA LYS A 66 19.58 21.32 -37.63
C LYS A 66 20.44 21.45 -38.90
N VAL A 67 19.85 21.26 -40.07
CA VAL A 67 20.56 21.52 -41.34
C VAL A 67 20.56 23.03 -41.57
N LEU A 68 21.71 23.67 -41.45
CA LEU A 68 21.85 25.08 -41.78
C LEU A 68 21.91 25.24 -43.31
N PRO A 69 21.17 26.20 -43.91
CA PRO A 69 21.26 26.42 -45.34
C PRO A 69 22.66 26.92 -45.73
N PRO A 70 23.17 26.56 -46.92
CA PRO A 70 24.49 26.99 -47.36
C PRO A 70 24.54 28.51 -47.48
N LYS A 71 25.55 29.14 -46.85
CA LYS A 71 25.84 30.56 -47.06
C LYS A 71 26.29 30.76 -48.51
N ARG A 72 25.53 31.54 -49.29
CA ARG A 72 26.00 32.03 -50.60
C ARG A 72 27.14 33.03 -50.37
N SER A 73 28.35 32.72 -50.83
CA SER A 73 29.41 33.70 -50.99
C SER A 73 29.26 34.43 -52.33
N ALA A 74 29.31 35.75 -52.30
CA ALA A 74 29.40 36.59 -53.48
C ALA A 74 30.85 36.60 -54.00
N ALA A 75 31.27 35.54 -54.69
CA ALA A 75 32.40 35.50 -55.61
C ALA A 75 32.51 34.06 -56.14
N GLY A 76 32.64 33.91 -57.46
CA GLY A 76 32.69 32.61 -58.13
C GLY A 76 33.88 31.75 -57.65
N GLY A 77 33.56 30.55 -57.18
CA GLY A 77 34.51 29.51 -56.78
C GLY A 77 33.77 28.40 -56.03
N GLU A 78 33.78 27.18 -56.56
CA GLU A 78 33.21 26.01 -55.88
C GLU A 78 33.92 25.78 -54.54
N SER A 79 33.23 26.07 -53.44
CA SER A 79 33.63 25.60 -52.10
C SER A 79 32.57 24.63 -51.61
N ARG A 80 32.95 23.36 -51.41
CA ARG A 80 32.15 22.38 -50.67
C ARG A 80 32.01 22.89 -49.24
N SER A 81 30.84 23.41 -48.86
CA SER A 81 30.54 23.70 -47.46
C SER A 81 30.55 22.38 -46.68
N ARG A 82 31.40 22.29 -45.66
CA ARG A 82 31.30 21.23 -44.66
C ARG A 82 30.06 21.51 -43.81
N ASP A 83 29.06 20.65 -43.93
CA ASP A 83 27.88 20.69 -43.08
C ASP A 83 28.31 20.40 -41.63
N SER A 84 28.25 21.42 -40.79
CA SER A 84 28.48 21.27 -39.35
C SER A 84 27.18 20.81 -38.70
N PHE A 85 27.08 19.52 -38.41
CA PHE A 85 25.97 18.95 -37.64
C PHE A 85 26.20 19.18 -36.15
N PHE A 86 25.25 19.86 -35.50
CA PHE A 86 25.20 19.98 -34.06
C PHE A 86 24.34 18.86 -33.50
N TRP A 87 24.91 18.03 -32.62
CA TRP A 87 24.18 17.00 -31.89
C TRP A 87 24.08 17.41 -30.42
N LYS A 88 22.89 17.28 -29.83
CA LYS A 88 22.69 17.38 -28.38
C LYS A 88 22.29 16.01 -27.87
N GLU A 89 23.16 15.37 -27.10
CA GLU A 89 22.87 14.11 -26.43
C GLU A 89 21.85 14.37 -25.32
N ARG A 90 20.69 13.72 -25.37
CA ARG A 90 19.77 13.61 -24.24
C ARG A 90 19.63 12.12 -23.92
N ARG A 91 20.31 11.68 -22.85
CA ARG A 91 20.01 10.38 -22.25
C ARG A 91 18.64 10.48 -21.60
N VAL A 92 17.69 9.69 -22.09
CA VAL A 92 16.40 9.56 -21.44
C VAL A 92 16.41 8.17 -20.79
N GLY A 93 16.76 8.15 -19.51
CA GLY A 93 16.66 6.96 -18.67
C GLY A 93 15.23 6.82 -18.15
N MET A 94 14.80 5.60 -17.86
CA MET A 94 13.64 5.35 -17.02
C MET A 94 13.87 6.08 -15.68
N GLU A 95 13.08 7.12 -15.42
CA GLU A 95 13.09 7.80 -14.13
C GLU A 95 12.63 6.79 -13.07
N HIS A 96 13.56 6.40 -12.20
CA HIS A 96 13.25 5.62 -11.00
C HIS A 96 13.62 6.47 -9.78
N THR A 97 12.74 6.47 -8.79
CA THR A 97 12.98 7.10 -7.49
C THR A 97 12.90 6.01 -6.43
N GLN A 98 13.78 6.08 -5.43
CA GLN A 98 13.72 5.20 -4.27
C GLN A 98 13.19 5.99 -3.08
N MET A 99 12.28 5.39 -2.33
CA MET A 99 11.75 5.93 -1.08
C MET A 99 12.13 5.00 0.07
N LEU A 100 12.61 5.57 1.17
CA LEU A 100 12.80 4.81 2.41
C LEU A 100 11.50 4.76 3.20
N SER A 101 11.04 3.55 3.51
CA SER A 101 9.85 3.24 4.29
C SER A 101 10.23 2.65 5.65
N VAL A 102 9.44 2.95 6.69
CA VAL A 102 9.52 2.26 7.98
C VAL A 102 8.19 1.56 8.28
N GLY A 103 8.27 0.32 8.76
CA GLY A 103 7.15 -0.39 9.39
C GLY A 103 7.42 -0.55 10.87
N ILE A 104 6.53 -0.05 11.73
CA ILE A 104 6.60 -0.25 13.18
C ILE A 104 5.33 -0.99 13.58
N ASP A 105 5.46 -2.20 14.11
CA ASP A 105 4.32 -3.00 14.59
C ASP A 105 4.40 -3.09 16.11
N ILE A 106 3.30 -2.78 16.79
CA ILE A 106 3.16 -2.75 18.23
C ILE A 106 2.00 -3.67 18.59
N GLY A 107 2.32 -4.96 18.68
CA GLY A 107 1.35 -5.98 19.07
C GLY A 107 1.10 -6.06 20.56
N THR A 108 0.16 -6.93 20.92
CA THR A 108 -0.20 -7.25 22.31
C THR A 108 0.99 -7.70 23.16
N SER A 109 2.02 -8.30 22.54
CA SER A 109 3.11 -8.95 23.27
C SER A 109 4.47 -8.71 22.70
N THR A 110 4.53 -8.43 21.40
CA THR A 110 5.77 -8.17 20.69
C THR A 110 5.66 -6.89 19.90
N SER A 111 6.76 -6.15 19.82
CA SER A 111 6.89 -4.97 18.98
C SER A 111 8.12 -5.09 18.09
N GLN A 112 8.03 -4.60 16.86
CA GLN A 112 9.03 -4.81 15.81
C GLN A 112 9.17 -3.56 14.94
N VAL A 113 10.37 -3.35 14.41
CA VAL A 113 10.69 -2.27 13.47
C VAL A 113 11.37 -2.87 12.24
N ILE A 114 10.92 -2.46 11.06
CA ILE A 114 11.60 -2.75 9.81
C ILE A 114 11.82 -1.47 9.03
N PHE A 115 12.87 -1.48 8.21
CA PHE A 115 13.06 -0.47 7.18
C PHE A 115 13.12 -1.13 5.83
N SER A 116 12.45 -0.52 4.85
CA SER A 116 12.36 -1.02 3.49
C SER A 116 12.66 0.08 2.48
N ARG A 117 13.26 -0.30 1.36
CA ARG A 117 13.46 0.56 0.21
C ARG A 117 12.41 0.23 -0.85
N LEU A 118 11.57 1.20 -1.16
CA LEU A 118 10.53 1.09 -2.18
C LEU A 118 11.05 1.74 -3.47
N THR A 119 11.13 0.96 -4.55
CA THR A 119 11.53 1.47 -5.87
C THR A 119 10.27 1.81 -6.67
N VAL A 120 10.16 3.08 -7.05
CA VAL A 120 9.05 3.61 -7.84
C VAL A 120 9.54 3.90 -9.25
N GLU A 121 8.81 3.42 -10.25
CA GLU A 121 9.15 3.61 -11.65
C GLU A 121 7.91 3.97 -12.48
N ASN A 122 8.11 4.78 -13.53
CA ASN A 122 7.13 4.92 -14.60
C ASN A 122 7.23 3.72 -15.56
N THR A 123 6.28 2.80 -15.44
CA THR A 123 6.19 1.56 -16.25
C THR A 123 5.61 1.77 -17.64
N ALA A 124 5.06 2.96 -17.93
CA ALA A 124 4.50 3.26 -19.24
C ALA A 124 5.61 3.54 -20.27
N GLY A 125 5.35 3.12 -21.52
CA GLY A 125 6.19 3.50 -22.65
C GLY A 125 6.18 5.02 -22.90
N TYR A 126 7.19 5.52 -23.61
CA TYR A 126 7.40 6.95 -23.88
C TYR A 126 6.21 7.70 -24.51
N PHE A 127 5.33 7.01 -25.22
CA PHE A 127 4.18 7.60 -25.91
C PHE A 127 2.84 7.35 -25.21
N SER A 128 2.86 6.71 -24.05
CA SER A 128 1.67 6.44 -23.23
C SER A 128 1.58 7.40 -22.05
N VAL A 129 0.37 7.55 -21.52
CA VAL A 129 0.15 8.22 -20.23
C VAL A 129 1.01 7.50 -19.18
N PRO A 130 1.80 8.22 -18.37
CA PRO A 130 2.65 7.60 -17.36
C PRO A 130 1.89 6.65 -16.44
N ALA A 131 2.45 5.49 -16.15
CA ALA A 131 1.89 4.50 -15.25
C ALA A 131 2.91 4.26 -14.16
N VAL A 132 2.82 5.04 -13.09
CA VAL A 132 3.78 4.97 -11.98
C VAL A 132 3.31 3.96 -10.96
N SER A 133 4.18 3.02 -10.61
CA SER A 133 3.90 2.01 -9.59
C SER A 133 5.15 1.72 -8.75
N ILE A 134 4.94 1.12 -7.59
CA ILE A 134 6.03 0.55 -6.79
C ILE A 134 6.38 -0.79 -7.42
N ILE A 135 7.55 -0.88 -8.05
CA ILE A 135 8.02 -2.06 -8.79
C ILE A 135 8.98 -2.93 -7.99
N GLY A 136 9.49 -2.43 -6.87
CA GLY A 136 10.47 -3.14 -6.06
C GLY A 136 10.34 -2.80 -4.60
N LYS A 137 10.49 -3.80 -3.73
CA LYS A 137 10.40 -3.67 -2.28
C LYS A 137 11.53 -4.50 -1.67
N GLU A 138 12.46 -3.85 -1.00
CA GLU A 138 13.62 -4.50 -0.39
C GLU A 138 13.64 -4.17 1.10
N VAL A 139 13.61 -5.18 1.98
CA VAL A 139 13.78 -4.97 3.42
C VAL A 139 15.27 -4.77 3.70
N VAL A 140 15.66 -3.57 4.11
CA VAL A 140 17.07 -3.19 4.35
C VAL A 140 17.49 -3.38 5.81
N TYR A 141 16.53 -3.46 6.73
CA TYR A 141 16.77 -3.73 8.14
C TYR A 141 15.55 -4.39 8.79
N GLN A 142 15.80 -5.36 9.67
CA GLN A 142 14.79 -5.99 10.52
C GLN A 142 15.30 -6.00 11.96
N SER A 143 14.48 -5.48 12.89
CA SER A 143 14.80 -5.54 14.32
C SER A 143 14.73 -6.98 14.86
N PRO A 144 15.38 -7.24 16.00
CA PRO A 144 14.96 -8.33 16.88
C PRO A 144 13.48 -8.18 17.26
N VAL A 145 12.85 -9.29 17.65
CA VAL A 145 11.49 -9.27 18.21
C VAL A 145 11.59 -8.79 19.65
N HIS A 146 11.07 -7.60 19.94
CA HIS A 146 11.06 -7.05 21.29
C HIS A 146 9.77 -7.40 22.01
N ARG A 147 9.81 -7.50 23.34
CA ARG A 147 8.57 -7.48 24.14
C ARG A 147 7.96 -6.09 24.08
N THR A 148 6.65 -6.01 23.89
CA THR A 148 5.92 -4.73 23.98
C THR A 148 6.05 -4.19 25.40
N PRO A 149 6.64 -3.01 25.61
CA PRO A 149 6.74 -2.40 26.95
C PRO A 149 5.36 -2.00 27.44
N LEU A 150 4.95 -2.54 28.58
CA LEU A 150 3.66 -2.26 29.21
C LEU A 150 3.90 -1.79 30.64
N ILE A 151 3.15 -0.78 31.07
CA ILE A 151 3.09 -0.39 32.49
C ILE A 151 2.27 -1.46 33.24
N ASP A 152 1.14 -1.84 32.65
CA ASP A 152 0.22 -2.85 33.18
C ASP A 152 -0.68 -3.43 32.05
N GLU A 153 -1.73 -4.15 32.44
CA GLU A 153 -2.68 -4.77 31.52
C GLU A 153 -3.50 -3.75 30.71
N SER A 154 -3.63 -2.49 31.13
CA SER A 154 -4.40 -1.45 30.42
C SER A 154 -3.55 -0.38 29.73
N LEU A 155 -2.26 -0.23 30.09
CA LEU A 155 -1.40 0.85 29.61
C LEU A 155 -0.09 0.38 28.95
N ILE A 156 0.25 1.01 27.83
CA ILE A 156 1.54 0.85 27.13
C ILE A 156 2.57 1.80 27.76
N ASP A 157 3.81 1.34 27.98
CA ASP A 157 4.91 2.23 28.36
C ASP A 157 5.45 2.94 27.11
N GLY A 158 4.88 4.11 26.82
CA GLY A 158 5.23 4.89 25.64
C GLY A 158 6.67 5.38 25.62
N GLU A 159 7.27 5.71 26.78
CA GLU A 159 8.65 6.17 26.84
C GLU A 159 9.64 5.03 26.60
N ALA A 160 9.40 3.86 27.21
CA ALA A 160 10.22 2.68 26.96
C ALA A 160 10.11 2.22 25.50
N LEU A 161 8.91 2.26 24.92
CA LEU A 161 8.70 1.94 23.52
C LEU A 161 9.42 2.94 22.58
N ARG A 162 9.36 4.24 22.89
CA ARG A 162 10.11 5.27 22.14
C ARG A 162 11.61 5.01 22.17
N LYS A 163 12.19 4.73 23.35
CA LYS A 163 13.63 4.41 23.49
C LYS A 163 14.02 3.14 22.74
N MET A 164 13.14 2.12 22.74
CA MET A 164 13.34 0.91 21.95
C MET A 164 13.43 1.25 20.47
N ILE A 165 12.48 2.02 19.93
CA ILE A 165 12.48 2.43 18.53
C ILE A 165 13.71 3.28 18.19
N GLU A 166 14.10 4.25 19.03
CA GLU A 166 15.33 5.04 18.84
C GLU A 166 16.59 4.15 18.74
N THR A 167 16.64 3.07 19.51
CA THR A 167 17.74 2.10 19.47
C THR A 167 17.76 1.34 18.14
N GLU A 168 16.59 0.97 17.61
CA GLU A 168 16.48 0.30 16.31
C GLU A 168 16.85 1.22 15.14
N TYR A 169 16.47 2.50 15.19
CA TYR A 169 16.92 3.51 14.23
C TYR A 169 18.45 3.65 14.23
N ALA A 170 19.06 3.74 15.42
CA ALA A 170 20.50 3.83 15.55
C ALA A 170 21.21 2.57 15.03
N SER A 171 20.65 1.39 15.30
CA SER A 171 21.16 0.08 14.85
C SER A 171 21.08 -0.06 13.32
N ALA A 172 19.99 0.42 12.73
CA ALA A 172 19.80 0.50 11.28
C ALA A 172 20.65 1.58 10.61
N LYS A 173 21.27 2.49 11.39
CA LYS A 173 22.00 3.68 10.90
C LYS A 173 21.11 4.60 10.05
N ILE A 174 19.84 4.69 10.42
CA ILE A 174 18.82 5.51 9.76
C ILE A 174 18.40 6.60 10.74
N THR A 175 18.20 7.82 10.23
CA THR A 175 17.60 8.92 10.98
C THR A 175 16.16 9.13 10.54
N ALA A 176 15.28 9.59 11.44
CA ALA A 176 13.87 9.79 11.12
C ALA A 176 13.64 10.71 9.89
N ASN A 177 14.50 11.71 9.67
CA ASN A 177 14.40 12.60 8.52
C ASN A 177 14.70 11.95 7.16
N GLN A 178 15.31 10.76 7.15
CA GLN A 178 15.54 9.99 5.91
C GLN A 178 14.33 9.12 5.54
N VAL A 179 13.42 8.89 6.48
CA VAL A 179 12.20 8.10 6.25
C VAL A 179 11.21 8.99 5.52
N GLU A 180 10.92 8.63 4.27
CA GLU A 180 10.02 9.37 3.40
C GLU A 180 8.58 8.91 3.54
N THR A 181 8.38 7.65 3.92
CA THR A 181 7.05 7.05 4.13
C THR A 181 7.10 6.00 5.23
N GLY A 182 5.95 5.53 5.69
CA GLY A 182 5.92 4.48 6.69
C GLY A 182 4.57 4.36 7.38
N ALA A 183 4.46 3.28 8.15
CA ALA A 183 3.31 2.97 8.96
C ALA A 183 3.76 2.54 10.35
N VAL A 184 3.19 3.16 11.37
CA VAL A 184 3.13 2.57 12.71
C VAL A 184 1.78 1.90 12.85
N ILE A 185 1.77 0.67 13.32
CA ILE A 185 0.56 -0.11 13.54
C ILE A 185 0.54 -0.55 15.00
N ILE A 186 -0.52 -0.19 15.72
CA ILE A 186 -0.86 -0.86 16.97
C ILE A 186 -1.95 -1.89 16.67
N THR A 187 -1.73 -3.13 17.10
CA THR A 187 -2.54 -4.31 16.77
C THR A 187 -3.09 -5.04 18.00
N GLY A 188 -4.08 -5.90 17.77
CA GLY A 188 -4.69 -6.76 18.79
C GLY A 188 -5.18 -6.00 20.04
N GLU A 189 -4.94 -6.57 21.22
CA GLU A 189 -5.32 -5.94 22.50
C GLU A 189 -4.59 -4.62 22.77
N SER A 190 -3.38 -4.41 22.22
CA SER A 190 -2.66 -3.14 22.43
C SER A 190 -3.41 -1.97 21.80
N ALA A 191 -4.15 -2.20 20.72
CA ALA A 191 -4.97 -1.18 20.05
C ALA A 191 -6.15 -0.71 20.91
N ARG A 192 -6.57 -1.53 21.89
CA ARG A 192 -7.70 -1.26 22.80
C ARG A 192 -7.27 -0.60 24.11
N LYS A 193 -5.96 -0.46 24.34
CA LYS A 193 -5.42 0.13 25.57
C LYS A 193 -5.77 1.62 25.67
N GLU A 194 -5.99 2.09 26.89
CA GLU A 194 -6.51 3.44 27.17
C GLU A 194 -5.60 4.54 26.61
N ASN A 195 -4.30 4.30 26.58
CA ASN A 195 -3.31 5.27 26.11
C ASN A 195 -2.79 4.99 24.68
N ALA A 196 -3.41 4.07 23.92
CA ALA A 196 -2.97 3.73 22.57
C ALA A 196 -2.85 4.97 21.67
N ARG A 197 -3.84 5.88 21.71
CA ARG A 197 -3.80 7.14 20.95
C ARG A 197 -2.61 8.04 21.32
N MET A 198 -2.30 8.16 22.60
CA MET A 198 -1.17 8.96 23.06
C MET A 198 0.17 8.35 22.64
N VAL A 199 0.29 7.02 22.71
CA VAL A 199 1.48 6.31 22.23
C VAL A 199 1.66 6.50 20.72
N LEU A 200 0.58 6.42 19.94
CA LEU A 200 0.62 6.72 18.51
C LEU A 200 1.16 8.13 18.24
N GLU A 201 0.61 9.14 18.90
CA GLU A 201 1.07 10.54 18.75
C GLU A 201 2.56 10.68 19.09
N LEU A 202 3.02 10.04 20.16
CA LEU A 202 4.43 10.05 20.58
C LEU A 202 5.36 9.43 19.52
N LEU A 203 4.89 8.43 18.78
CA LEU A 203 5.69 7.71 17.79
C LEU A 203 5.63 8.33 16.38
N SER A 204 4.79 9.35 16.18
CA SER A 204 4.58 10.00 14.88
C SER A 204 5.83 10.63 14.27
N GLY A 205 6.79 11.04 15.10
CA GLY A 205 8.07 11.56 14.64
C GLY A 205 8.96 10.52 13.94
N PHE A 206 8.70 9.22 14.10
CA PHE A 206 9.51 8.16 13.49
C PHE A 206 9.02 7.75 12.10
N ALA A 207 7.71 7.70 11.84
CA ALA A 207 7.16 7.21 10.56
C ALA A 207 7.26 8.17 9.36
N GLY A 208 8.05 9.25 9.49
CA GLY A 208 8.24 10.26 8.45
C GLY A 208 7.03 11.18 8.23
N ASP A 209 6.91 11.70 7.00
CA ASP A 209 5.80 12.57 6.58
C ASP A 209 4.48 11.80 6.38
N PHE A 210 4.49 10.47 6.55
CA PHE A 210 3.33 9.58 6.46
C PHE A 210 3.07 8.92 7.82
N VAL A 211 1.86 8.40 8.01
CA VAL A 211 1.23 8.39 9.33
C VAL A 211 1.33 7.08 10.12
N VAL A 212 1.21 7.28 11.42
CA VAL A 212 0.86 6.36 12.49
C VAL A 212 -0.62 5.95 12.48
N SER A 213 -0.93 4.66 12.35
CA SER A 213 -2.29 4.13 12.40
C SER A 213 -2.46 3.15 13.57
N THR A 214 -3.60 3.20 14.26
CA THR A 214 -4.14 1.95 14.82
C THR A 214 -4.69 1.16 13.65
N ALA A 215 -4.32 -0.11 13.46
CA ALA A 215 -5.05 -0.95 12.52
C ALA A 215 -6.23 -1.58 13.26
N GLY A 216 -7.41 -1.49 12.66
CA GLY A 216 -8.50 -2.37 13.06
C GLY A 216 -8.20 -3.83 12.71
N PRO A 217 -8.86 -4.80 13.35
CA PRO A 217 -8.63 -6.24 13.10
C PRO A 217 -8.73 -6.61 11.61
N ASP A 218 -9.65 -5.96 10.91
CA ASP A 218 -9.86 -6.10 9.47
C ASP A 218 -8.67 -5.63 8.61
N LEU A 219 -8.07 -4.48 8.97
CA LEU A 219 -6.92 -3.94 8.24
C LEU A 219 -5.66 -4.74 8.58
N GLU A 220 -5.50 -5.11 9.85
CA GLU A 220 -4.44 -6.01 10.32
C GLU A 220 -4.46 -7.34 9.54
N SER A 221 -5.65 -7.92 9.32
CA SER A 221 -5.83 -9.13 8.50
C SER A 221 -5.26 -8.97 7.10
N VAL A 222 -5.56 -7.86 6.42
CA VAL A 222 -5.09 -7.59 5.05
C VAL A 222 -3.58 -7.40 5.03
N ILE A 223 -3.05 -6.60 5.96
CA ILE A 223 -1.63 -6.27 6.04
C ILE A 223 -0.81 -7.52 6.33
N ALA A 224 -1.24 -8.36 7.29
CA ALA A 224 -0.58 -9.62 7.60
C ALA A 224 -0.62 -10.57 6.39
N GLY A 225 -1.75 -10.65 5.68
CA GLY A 225 -1.86 -11.49 4.47
C GLY A 225 -1.03 -11.00 3.28
N GLN A 226 -0.75 -9.70 3.19
CA GLN A 226 0.20 -9.15 2.23
C GLN A 226 1.64 -9.49 2.61
N GLY A 227 2.01 -9.25 3.87
CA GLY A 227 3.36 -9.51 4.34
C GLY A 227 3.72 -11.00 4.44
N SER A 228 2.74 -11.90 4.54
CA SER A 228 2.99 -13.35 4.51
C SER A 228 3.28 -13.90 3.11
N GLY A 229 3.01 -13.11 2.05
CA GLY A 229 3.11 -13.53 0.65
C GLY A 229 1.83 -14.18 0.09
N ALA A 230 0.78 -14.32 0.90
CA ALA A 230 -0.48 -14.93 0.45
C ALA A 230 -1.18 -14.08 -0.63
N TRP A 231 -1.11 -12.75 -0.52
CA TRP A 231 -1.64 -11.82 -1.52
C TRP A 231 -0.94 -11.96 -2.88
N GLU A 232 0.39 -11.92 -2.88
CA GLU A 232 1.23 -12.02 -4.09
C GLU A 232 0.99 -13.36 -4.79
N PHE A 233 0.98 -14.46 -4.04
CA PHE A 233 0.65 -15.78 -4.59
C PHE A 233 -0.76 -15.81 -5.23
N SER A 234 -1.75 -15.18 -4.57
CA SER A 234 -3.11 -15.10 -5.10
C SER A 234 -3.17 -14.33 -6.41
N GLU A 235 -2.46 -13.19 -6.50
CA GLU A 235 -2.40 -12.31 -7.67
C GLU A 235 -1.71 -13.02 -8.85
N GLU A 236 -0.49 -13.52 -8.65
CA GLU A 236 0.31 -14.14 -9.72
C GLU A 236 -0.33 -15.41 -10.30
N ASN A 237 -1.04 -16.16 -9.46
CA ASN A 237 -1.63 -17.44 -9.86
C ASN A 237 -3.14 -17.34 -10.18
N GLY A 238 -3.77 -16.18 -9.94
CA GLY A 238 -5.22 -16.00 -10.11
C GLY A 238 -6.06 -16.93 -9.22
N THR A 239 -5.59 -17.24 -8.00
CA THR A 239 -6.19 -18.24 -7.11
C THR A 239 -6.81 -17.65 -5.85
N VAL A 240 -7.66 -18.44 -5.19
CA VAL A 240 -8.27 -18.11 -3.89
C VAL A 240 -7.37 -18.64 -2.76
N VAL A 241 -6.84 -17.72 -1.96
CA VAL A 241 -5.92 -17.98 -0.84
C VAL A 241 -6.49 -17.35 0.42
N VAL A 242 -6.48 -18.08 1.53
CA VAL A 242 -6.80 -17.53 2.86
C VAL A 242 -5.54 -17.47 3.72
N ASN A 243 -5.22 -16.29 4.24
CA ASN A 243 -4.17 -16.14 5.26
C ASN A 243 -4.81 -16.16 6.66
N LEU A 244 -4.25 -16.96 7.57
CA LEU A 244 -4.57 -16.96 9.00
C LEU A 244 -3.34 -16.48 9.78
N ASP A 245 -3.38 -15.25 10.25
CA ASP A 245 -2.35 -14.64 11.08
C ASP A 245 -2.62 -14.91 12.56
N ILE A 246 -2.01 -15.96 13.10
CA ILE A 246 -2.26 -16.45 14.47
C ILE A 246 -1.21 -15.82 15.41
N GLY A 247 -1.64 -14.76 16.09
CA GLY A 247 -0.85 -14.02 17.04
C GLY A 247 -0.98 -14.54 18.48
N GLY A 248 -0.64 -13.66 19.43
CA GLY A 248 -0.81 -13.94 20.86
C GLY A 248 -2.27 -13.85 21.32
N GLY A 249 -2.96 -12.77 20.96
CA GLY A 249 -4.34 -12.53 21.38
C GLY A 249 -5.38 -12.94 20.34
N THR A 250 -5.09 -12.76 19.06
CA THR A 250 -6.08 -12.87 17.98
C THR A 250 -5.56 -13.69 16.81
N THR A 251 -6.50 -14.15 15.99
CA THR A 251 -6.25 -14.74 14.68
C THR A 251 -6.91 -13.85 13.63
N ASN A 252 -6.10 -13.10 12.88
CA ASN A 252 -6.57 -12.24 11.80
C ASN A 252 -6.65 -13.03 10.50
N VAL A 253 -7.79 -12.98 9.80
CA VAL A 253 -8.07 -13.83 8.64
C VAL A 253 -8.47 -12.97 7.45
N VAL A 254 -7.81 -13.18 6.32
CA VAL A 254 -8.13 -12.52 5.05
C VAL A 254 -8.18 -13.53 3.92
N LEU A 255 -9.12 -13.32 3.00
CA LEU A 255 -9.24 -14.07 1.75
C LEU A 255 -8.91 -13.17 0.57
N PHE A 256 -7.95 -13.60 -0.23
CA PHE A 256 -7.59 -13.00 -1.52
C PHE A 256 -8.07 -13.88 -2.67
N ASP A 257 -8.64 -13.26 -3.70
CA ASP A 257 -8.98 -13.91 -4.98
C ASP A 257 -8.40 -13.10 -6.14
N GLY A 258 -7.33 -13.61 -6.76
CA GLY A 258 -6.61 -12.89 -7.81
C GLY A 258 -6.09 -11.53 -7.35
N GLY A 259 -5.56 -11.46 -6.12
CA GLY A 259 -5.05 -10.21 -5.52
C GLY A 259 -6.13 -9.29 -4.92
N GLU A 260 -7.41 -9.58 -5.10
CA GLU A 260 -8.51 -8.79 -4.51
C GLU A 260 -8.94 -9.34 -3.15
N VAL A 261 -9.08 -8.46 -2.15
CA VAL A 261 -9.64 -8.82 -0.84
C VAL A 261 -11.15 -9.10 -0.98
N ARG A 262 -11.58 -10.35 -0.75
CA ARG A 262 -13.01 -10.74 -0.80
C ARG A 262 -13.67 -10.92 0.56
N ALA A 263 -12.89 -11.32 1.56
CA ALA A 263 -13.37 -11.50 2.92
C ALA A 263 -12.27 -11.19 3.92
N ARG A 264 -12.68 -10.73 5.09
CA ARG A 264 -11.79 -10.44 6.23
C ARG A 264 -12.55 -10.70 7.52
N GLY A 265 -11.83 -11.05 8.58
CA GLY A 265 -12.41 -11.30 9.89
C GLY A 265 -11.34 -11.63 10.92
N CYS A 266 -11.71 -11.58 12.18
CA CYS A 266 -10.79 -11.78 13.29
C CYS A 266 -11.49 -12.51 14.44
N LEU A 267 -10.77 -13.44 15.04
CA LEU A 267 -11.21 -14.22 16.20
C LEU A 267 -10.25 -13.99 17.37
N ASP A 268 -10.79 -13.93 18.59
CA ASP A 268 -10.03 -13.84 19.84
C ASP A 268 -9.42 -15.22 20.19
N ILE A 269 -8.59 -15.75 19.29
CA ILE A 269 -7.88 -17.03 19.39
C ILE A 269 -6.40 -16.77 19.13
N GLY A 270 -5.51 -17.24 20.01
CA GLY A 270 -4.07 -17.02 19.88
C GLY A 270 -3.27 -17.72 20.98
N GLY A 271 -1.94 -17.63 20.91
CA GLY A 271 -1.05 -18.36 21.83
C GLY A 271 -1.10 -17.91 23.29
N ARG A 272 -1.47 -16.65 23.55
CA ARG A 272 -1.49 -16.01 24.89
C ARG A 272 -2.86 -15.94 25.53
N GLN A 273 -3.83 -16.61 24.92
CA GLN A 273 -5.15 -16.85 25.47
C GLN A 273 -5.08 -17.48 26.88
N VAL A 274 -4.04 -18.28 27.13
CA VAL A 274 -3.64 -18.75 28.46
C VAL A 274 -2.12 -18.58 28.60
N THR A 275 -1.66 -17.96 29.69
CA THR A 275 -0.21 -17.82 29.98
C THR A 275 0.15 -18.47 31.30
N LEU A 276 1.42 -18.85 31.45
CA LEU A 276 1.95 -19.53 32.63
C LEU A 276 2.99 -18.65 33.35
N ASP A 277 3.10 -18.84 34.67
CA ASP A 277 4.19 -18.29 35.46
C ASP A 277 5.46 -19.15 35.36
N SER A 278 6.55 -18.69 35.97
CA SER A 278 7.84 -19.40 36.02
C SER A 278 7.77 -20.77 36.72
N ARG A 279 6.68 -21.08 37.43
CA ARG A 279 6.45 -22.36 38.12
C ARG A 279 5.49 -23.27 37.33
N GLY A 280 5.10 -22.89 36.12
CA GLY A 280 4.19 -23.65 35.28
C GLY A 280 2.72 -23.61 35.74
N ARG A 281 2.34 -22.60 36.53
CA ARG A 281 0.94 -22.38 36.94
C ARG A 281 0.26 -21.39 36.01
N ILE A 282 -1.04 -21.54 35.83
CA ILE A 282 -1.85 -20.64 35.00
C ILE A 282 -1.79 -19.24 35.61
N ALA A 283 -1.14 -18.29 34.92
CA ALA A 283 -1.01 -16.91 35.34
C ALA A 283 -2.16 -16.04 34.82
N TYR A 284 -2.67 -16.35 33.63
CA TYR A 284 -3.73 -15.58 32.97
C TYR A 284 -4.59 -16.50 32.11
N ILE A 285 -5.89 -16.18 32.06
CA ILE A 285 -6.89 -16.78 31.18
C ILE A 285 -7.69 -15.61 30.61
N SER A 286 -7.72 -15.48 29.29
CA SER A 286 -8.51 -14.42 28.65
C SER A 286 -10.03 -14.72 28.74
N PRO A 287 -10.90 -13.72 28.54
CA PRO A 287 -12.34 -13.95 28.44
C PRO A 287 -12.72 -14.96 27.35
N SER A 288 -12.09 -14.90 26.18
CA SER A 288 -12.35 -15.82 25.06
C SER A 288 -11.94 -17.25 25.40
N ALA A 289 -10.75 -17.46 25.96
CA ALA A 289 -10.30 -18.76 26.45
C ALA A 289 -11.27 -19.35 27.48
N GLY A 290 -11.82 -18.50 28.36
CA GLY A 290 -12.87 -18.88 29.31
C GLY A 290 -14.14 -19.41 28.64
N ARG A 291 -14.65 -18.72 27.60
CA ARG A 291 -15.82 -19.18 26.82
C ARG A 291 -15.55 -20.52 26.14
N ILE A 292 -14.39 -20.68 25.51
CA ILE A 292 -13.98 -21.94 24.84
C ILE A 292 -13.83 -23.08 25.86
N ALA A 293 -13.24 -22.81 27.02
CA ALA A 293 -13.11 -23.79 28.10
C ALA A 293 -14.49 -24.23 28.62
N GLN A 294 -15.42 -23.30 28.81
CA GLN A 294 -16.79 -23.59 29.22
C GLN A 294 -17.51 -24.48 28.19
N ALA A 295 -17.39 -24.17 26.90
CA ALA A 295 -17.96 -24.97 25.81
C ALA A 295 -17.39 -26.39 25.75
N CYS A 296 -16.18 -26.60 26.28
CA CYS A 296 -15.53 -27.91 26.37
C CYS A 296 -15.70 -28.61 27.73
N HIS A 297 -16.41 -27.97 28.68
CA HIS A 297 -16.49 -28.39 30.08
C HIS A 297 -15.11 -28.59 30.74
N LEU A 298 -14.14 -27.71 30.41
CA LEU A 298 -12.81 -27.70 31.00
C LEU A 298 -12.77 -26.75 32.19
N ASN A 299 -12.20 -27.21 33.30
CA ASN A 299 -11.93 -26.35 34.46
C ASN A 299 -10.54 -25.73 34.32
N LEU A 300 -10.47 -24.43 34.10
CA LEU A 300 -9.23 -23.66 34.07
C LEU A 300 -9.28 -22.59 35.17
N VAL A 301 -8.34 -22.65 36.11
CA VAL A 301 -8.32 -21.76 37.28
C VAL A 301 -6.95 -21.09 37.39
N LYS A 302 -6.94 -19.76 37.52
CA LYS A 302 -5.72 -18.98 37.74
C LYS A 302 -5.03 -19.42 39.04
N GLY A 303 -3.72 -19.64 38.99
CA GLY A 303 -2.87 -20.11 40.10
C GLY A 303 -2.72 -21.63 40.19
N GLU A 304 -3.53 -22.41 39.48
CA GLU A 304 -3.40 -23.87 39.44
C GLU A 304 -2.30 -24.33 38.46
N PRO A 305 -1.69 -25.51 38.68
CA PRO A 305 -0.75 -26.10 37.73
C PRO A 305 -1.38 -26.31 36.35
N ALA A 306 -0.63 -26.00 35.30
CA ALA A 306 -1.08 -26.23 33.94
C ALA A 306 -1.11 -27.73 33.60
N SER A 307 -2.30 -28.25 33.26
CA SER A 307 -2.42 -29.59 32.66
C SER A 307 -2.24 -29.49 31.15
N VAL A 308 -1.17 -30.11 30.64
CA VAL A 308 -0.89 -30.19 29.19
C VAL A 308 -2.04 -30.86 28.44
N GLU A 309 -2.68 -31.88 29.04
CA GLU A 309 -3.83 -32.56 28.45
C GLU A 309 -5.04 -31.62 28.33
N THR A 310 -5.38 -30.92 29.43
CA THR A 310 -6.49 -29.95 29.44
C THR A 310 -6.26 -28.82 28.44
N LEU A 311 -5.04 -28.28 28.38
CA LEU A 311 -4.70 -27.19 27.47
C LEU A 311 -4.62 -27.66 26.01
N ASN A 312 -4.25 -28.92 25.75
CA ASN A 312 -4.37 -29.50 24.40
C ASN A 312 -5.84 -29.56 23.95
N ARG A 313 -6.75 -30.02 24.81
CA ARG A 313 -8.19 -30.05 24.50
C ARG A 313 -8.75 -28.65 24.22
N LEU A 314 -8.29 -27.64 24.96
CA LEU A 314 -8.63 -26.24 24.68
C LEU A 314 -8.13 -25.81 23.30
N CYS A 315 -6.87 -26.11 22.96
CA CYS A 315 -6.28 -25.79 21.67
C CYS A 315 -6.94 -26.54 20.50
N ASP A 316 -7.36 -27.79 20.71
CA ASP A 316 -8.13 -28.55 19.72
C ASP A 316 -9.44 -27.86 19.41
N LYS A 317 -10.16 -27.36 20.43
CA LYS A 317 -11.39 -26.59 20.21
C LYS A 317 -11.13 -25.26 19.51
N MET A 318 -10.05 -24.55 19.86
CA MET A 318 -9.64 -23.35 19.14
C MET A 318 -9.40 -23.64 17.65
N SER A 319 -8.67 -24.71 17.33
CA SER A 319 -8.48 -25.16 15.95
C SER A 319 -9.80 -25.50 15.26
N GLU A 320 -10.72 -26.17 15.96
CA GLU A 320 -12.05 -26.48 15.43
C GLU A 320 -12.84 -25.21 15.09
N VAL A 321 -12.76 -24.15 15.91
CA VAL A 321 -13.41 -22.87 15.60
C VAL A 321 -12.81 -22.20 14.36
N LEU A 322 -11.48 -22.29 14.17
CA LEU A 322 -10.84 -21.84 12.92
C LEU A 322 -11.34 -22.64 11.71
N GLU A 323 -11.54 -23.96 11.88
CA GLU A 323 -12.13 -24.83 10.85
C GLU A 323 -13.58 -24.45 10.52
N GLN A 324 -14.37 -24.05 11.52
CA GLN A 324 -15.74 -23.55 11.32
C GLN A 324 -15.75 -22.26 10.49
N MET A 325 -14.84 -21.33 10.79
CA MET A 325 -14.72 -20.07 10.04
C MET A 325 -14.40 -20.29 8.55
N LEU A 326 -13.59 -21.30 8.23
CA LEU A 326 -13.23 -21.68 6.86
C LEU A 326 -14.20 -22.71 6.23
N GLY A 327 -15.34 -23.00 6.88
CA GLY A 327 -16.37 -23.88 6.33
C GLY A 327 -15.97 -25.35 6.23
N VAL A 328 -14.92 -25.76 6.96
CA VAL A 328 -14.47 -27.16 7.06
C VAL A 328 -15.25 -27.93 8.14
N ALA A 329 -15.83 -27.20 9.10
CA ALA A 329 -16.67 -27.72 10.16
C ALA A 329 -17.98 -26.91 10.26
N GLU A 330 -19.03 -27.54 10.79
CA GLU A 330 -20.32 -26.87 11.00
C GLU A 330 -20.20 -25.74 12.04
N PRO A 331 -20.61 -24.51 11.72
CA PRO A 331 -20.55 -23.38 12.66
C PRO A 331 -21.38 -23.63 13.92
N THR A 332 -20.80 -23.31 15.07
CA THR A 332 -21.46 -23.33 16.38
C THR A 332 -21.61 -21.90 16.91
N PRO A 333 -22.49 -21.65 17.90
CA PRO A 333 -22.61 -20.32 18.52
C PRO A 333 -21.26 -19.77 19.04
N LEU A 334 -20.34 -20.66 19.42
CA LEU A 334 -19.00 -20.32 19.89
C LEU A 334 -18.21 -19.49 18.86
N LEU A 335 -18.38 -19.72 17.55
CA LEU A 335 -17.69 -18.96 16.50
C LEU A 335 -18.00 -17.46 16.59
N GLU A 336 -19.26 -17.11 16.85
CA GLU A 336 -19.68 -15.73 17.01
C GLU A 336 -19.29 -15.18 18.39
N GLU A 337 -19.36 -15.99 19.44
CA GLU A 337 -18.97 -15.60 20.80
C GLU A 337 -17.48 -15.24 20.93
N VAL A 338 -16.60 -15.82 20.11
CA VAL A 338 -15.16 -15.52 20.12
C VAL A 338 -14.75 -14.61 18.96
N ARG A 339 -15.71 -14.08 18.19
CA ARG A 339 -15.42 -13.10 17.14
C ARG A 339 -14.99 -11.79 17.77
N THR A 340 -13.87 -11.26 17.30
CA THR A 340 -13.31 -10.01 17.80
C THR A 340 -14.29 -8.86 17.57
N GLN A 341 -14.57 -8.09 18.61
CA GLN A 341 -15.49 -6.95 18.53
C GLN A 341 -14.97 -5.93 17.49
N GLY A 342 -15.85 -5.54 16.55
CA GLY A 342 -15.54 -4.62 15.46
C GLY A 342 -15.01 -5.29 14.18
N SER A 343 -14.78 -6.61 14.20
CA SER A 343 -14.41 -7.38 13.01
C SER A 343 -15.58 -7.54 12.05
N ALA A 344 -15.32 -7.53 10.74
CA ALA A 344 -16.29 -7.97 9.75
C ALA A 344 -16.65 -9.46 9.93
N LEU A 345 -17.83 -9.85 9.43
CA LEU A 345 -18.22 -11.25 9.31
C LEU A 345 -17.50 -11.87 8.12
N PHE A 346 -16.67 -12.88 8.39
CA PHE A 346 -15.95 -13.59 7.34
C PHE A 346 -16.92 -14.49 6.55
N LYS A 347 -17.06 -14.22 5.25
CA LYS A 347 -17.94 -14.98 4.36
C LYS A 347 -17.12 -15.57 3.22
N LEU A 348 -17.21 -16.89 3.06
CA LEU A 348 -16.60 -17.56 1.92
C LEU A 348 -17.36 -17.20 0.63
N PRO A 349 -16.65 -17.00 -0.49
CA PRO A 349 -17.27 -16.80 -1.79
C PRO A 349 -18.06 -18.06 -2.20
N ALA A 350 -19.30 -17.87 -2.65
CA ALA A 350 -20.18 -18.97 -3.07
C ALA A 350 -19.78 -19.54 -4.44
N ASP A 351 -19.10 -18.74 -5.26
CA ASP A 351 -18.80 -18.99 -6.65
C ASP A 351 -17.38 -19.53 -6.90
N ARG A 352 -16.47 -19.41 -5.92
CA ARG A 352 -15.09 -19.90 -6.04
C ARG A 352 -14.60 -20.60 -4.77
N PRO A 353 -14.12 -21.85 -4.85
CA PRO A 353 -13.64 -22.56 -3.67
C PRO A 353 -12.27 -22.04 -3.22
N VAL A 354 -12.06 -21.97 -1.91
CA VAL A 354 -10.72 -21.77 -1.32
C VAL A 354 -9.89 -23.01 -1.60
N ARG A 355 -8.70 -22.82 -2.20
CA ARG A 355 -7.78 -23.93 -2.52
C ARG A 355 -6.55 -23.94 -1.63
N PHE A 356 -6.14 -22.77 -1.17
CA PHE A 356 -4.89 -22.58 -0.46
C PHE A 356 -5.12 -21.87 0.87
N VAL A 357 -4.35 -22.28 1.87
CA VAL A 357 -4.24 -21.57 3.14
C VAL A 357 -2.77 -21.24 3.42
N CYS A 358 -2.54 -20.10 4.03
CA CYS A 358 -1.24 -19.66 4.52
C CYS A 358 -1.40 -19.30 6.01
N PHE A 359 -0.45 -19.70 6.83
CA PHE A 359 -0.41 -19.32 8.24
C PHE A 359 0.70 -18.30 8.48
N SER A 360 0.40 -17.21 9.17
CA SER A 360 1.38 -16.20 9.60
C SER A 360 1.25 -15.92 11.11
N GLY A 361 2.08 -15.03 11.64
CA GLY A 361 2.04 -14.62 13.04
C GLY A 361 2.93 -15.48 13.94
N GLY A 362 2.94 -15.15 15.24
CA GLY A 362 3.86 -15.78 16.20
C GLY A 362 3.63 -17.27 16.43
N VAL A 363 2.42 -17.78 16.20
CA VAL A 363 2.10 -19.21 16.34
C VAL A 363 2.44 -19.99 15.07
N ALA A 364 2.52 -19.35 13.91
CA ALA A 364 2.79 -20.02 12.64
C ALA A 364 4.13 -20.75 12.60
N ASP A 365 5.17 -20.25 13.29
CA ASP A 365 6.44 -20.95 13.43
C ASP A 365 6.27 -22.36 14.03
N CYS A 366 5.35 -22.51 14.98
CA CYS A 366 5.06 -23.80 15.62
C CYS A 366 4.20 -24.70 14.72
N ILE A 367 3.44 -24.11 13.78
CA ILE A 367 2.67 -24.83 12.76
C ILE A 367 3.60 -25.44 11.72
N TYR A 368 4.55 -24.66 11.18
CA TYR A 368 5.47 -25.13 10.15
C TYR A 368 6.61 -25.99 10.72
N GLN A 369 7.11 -25.65 11.91
CA GLN A 369 8.23 -26.33 12.57
C GLN A 369 7.78 -26.92 13.93
N PRO A 370 7.10 -28.07 13.93
CA PRO A 370 6.66 -28.74 15.16
C PRO A 370 7.84 -29.31 15.95
N GLY A 371 7.60 -29.67 17.22
CA GLY A 371 8.60 -30.36 18.07
C GLY A 371 9.24 -29.47 19.15
N ARG A 372 8.72 -28.25 19.37
CA ARG A 372 9.10 -27.40 20.49
C ARG A 372 8.44 -27.87 21.79
N GLU A 373 9.06 -27.53 22.92
CA GLU A 373 8.49 -27.77 24.26
C GLU A 373 7.12 -27.08 24.41
N PRO A 374 6.11 -27.73 25.03
CA PRO A 374 4.73 -27.23 25.11
C PRO A 374 4.53 -25.78 25.54
N PHE A 375 5.39 -25.28 26.44
CA PHE A 375 5.28 -23.95 27.03
C PHE A 375 6.55 -23.12 26.85
N ALA A 376 7.30 -23.35 25.75
CA ALA A 376 8.57 -22.68 25.48
C ALA A 376 8.52 -21.15 25.56
N TYR A 377 7.35 -20.54 25.34
CA TYR A 377 7.14 -19.09 25.38
C TYR A 377 6.39 -18.60 26.64
N GLY A 378 6.14 -19.50 27.60
CA GLY A 378 5.34 -19.22 28.80
C GLY A 378 3.84 -19.09 28.50
N ASP A 379 3.37 -19.67 27.40
CA ASP A 379 1.98 -19.63 26.96
C ASP A 379 1.62 -20.88 26.13
N ILE A 380 0.37 -20.97 25.64
CA ILE A 380 -0.14 -22.13 24.90
C ILE A 380 0.18 -22.10 23.40
N GLY A 381 1.00 -21.16 22.91
CA GLY A 381 1.26 -20.97 21.48
C GLY A 381 1.76 -22.22 20.76
N VAL A 382 2.66 -22.99 21.39
CA VAL A 382 3.16 -24.25 20.80
C VAL A 382 2.06 -25.30 20.71
N LEU A 383 1.21 -25.42 21.74
CA LEU A 383 0.08 -26.36 21.76
C LEU A 383 -0.96 -26.00 20.69
N LEU A 384 -1.26 -24.70 20.53
CA LEU A 384 -2.17 -24.20 19.50
C LEU A 384 -1.62 -24.47 18.09
N GLY A 385 -0.34 -24.19 17.84
CA GLY A 385 0.28 -24.48 16.55
C GLY A 385 0.24 -25.98 16.21
N ASN A 386 0.51 -26.84 17.20
CA ASN A 386 0.38 -28.29 17.05
C ASN A 386 -1.07 -28.72 16.79
N ALA A 387 -2.07 -28.04 17.37
CA ALA A 387 -3.49 -28.33 17.16
C ALA A 387 -3.95 -27.97 15.74
N VAL A 388 -3.56 -26.80 15.25
CA VAL A 388 -3.85 -26.37 13.88
C VAL A 388 -3.19 -27.30 12.87
N ARG A 389 -1.93 -27.70 13.10
CA ARG A 389 -1.20 -28.62 12.21
C ARG A 389 -1.86 -30.00 12.10
N ARG A 390 -2.38 -30.55 13.20
CA ARG A 390 -3.08 -31.85 13.20
C ARG A 390 -4.55 -31.75 12.77
N GLY A 391 -5.10 -30.54 12.72
CA GLY A 391 -6.49 -30.25 12.42
C GLY A 391 -6.88 -30.48 10.96
N ARG A 392 -8.16 -30.25 10.66
CA ARG A 392 -8.76 -30.50 9.34
C ARG A 392 -8.34 -29.47 8.29
N LEU A 393 -7.85 -28.28 8.68
CA LEU A 393 -7.37 -27.28 7.73
C LEU A 393 -6.24 -27.82 6.82
N PHE A 394 -5.31 -28.60 7.40
CA PHE A 394 -4.21 -29.25 6.66
C PHE A 394 -4.66 -30.38 5.74
N GLN A 395 -5.87 -30.91 5.95
CA GLN A 395 -6.46 -31.97 5.12
C GLN A 395 -7.35 -31.39 4.03
N ALA A 396 -8.07 -30.29 4.34
CA ALA A 396 -9.01 -29.64 3.45
C ALA A 396 -8.34 -28.73 2.40
N PHE A 397 -7.18 -28.15 2.72
CA PHE A 397 -6.53 -27.15 1.88
C PHE A 397 -5.06 -27.46 1.60
N ARG A 398 -4.54 -26.90 0.51
CA ARG A 398 -3.09 -26.89 0.26
C ARG A 398 -2.46 -25.79 1.09
N VAL A 399 -1.55 -26.15 1.99
CA VAL A 399 -0.84 -25.20 2.83
C VAL A 399 0.34 -24.62 2.06
N LEU A 400 0.40 -23.30 1.97
CA LEU A 400 1.52 -22.54 1.41
C LEU A 400 2.57 -22.29 2.50
N ASP A 401 3.83 -22.28 2.12
CA ASP A 401 4.88 -21.77 2.99
C ASP A 401 4.79 -20.24 3.00
N ALA A 402 4.63 -19.67 4.21
CA ALA A 402 4.64 -18.22 4.36
C ALA A 402 6.06 -17.69 4.14
N SER A 403 6.19 -16.60 3.38
CA SER A 403 7.47 -15.90 3.22
C SER A 403 7.94 -15.32 4.56
N GLU A 404 6.99 -14.88 5.38
CA GLU A 404 7.20 -14.30 6.69
C GLU A 404 6.10 -14.76 7.65
N THR A 405 6.49 -15.12 8.88
CA THR A 405 5.58 -15.58 9.92
C THR A 405 5.31 -14.46 10.93
N ILE A 406 6.07 -14.41 12.03
CA ILE A 406 5.93 -13.41 13.11
C ILE A 406 6.13 -11.96 12.63
N ARG A 407 6.76 -11.78 11.46
CA ARG A 407 7.01 -10.47 10.84
C ARG A 407 6.03 -10.11 9.74
N ALA A 408 5.06 -10.96 9.42
CA ALA A 408 4.11 -10.71 8.33
C ALA A 408 3.43 -9.34 8.47
N THR A 409 2.93 -9.01 9.67
CA THR A 409 2.24 -7.73 9.90
C THR A 409 3.16 -6.52 9.74
N VAL A 410 4.36 -6.54 10.32
CA VAL A 410 5.30 -5.41 10.21
C VAL A 410 5.83 -5.24 8.78
N ILE A 411 6.01 -6.34 8.04
CA ILE A 411 6.41 -6.33 6.62
C ILE A 411 5.29 -5.83 5.74
N GLY A 412 4.07 -6.31 5.95
CA GLY A 412 2.87 -5.73 5.38
C GLY A 412 2.82 -4.22 5.57
N ALA A 413 3.04 -3.77 6.81
CA ALA A 413 3.02 -2.37 7.20
C ALA A 413 4.03 -1.53 6.42
N GLY A 414 5.30 -1.96 6.38
CA GLY A 414 6.37 -1.21 5.74
C GLY A 414 6.32 -1.25 4.20
N ASN A 415 5.77 -2.31 3.61
CA ASN A 415 5.86 -2.57 2.17
C ASN A 415 4.56 -2.34 1.38
N TYR A 416 3.39 -2.43 2.01
CA TYR A 416 2.12 -2.51 1.29
C TYR A 416 1.07 -1.46 1.72
N THR A 417 1.34 -0.67 2.75
CA THR A 417 0.42 0.40 3.20
C THR A 417 0.44 1.62 2.29
N THR A 418 1.58 1.89 1.63
CA THR A 418 1.75 3.02 0.71
C THR A 418 1.35 2.61 -0.71
N THR A 419 0.37 3.34 -1.25
CA THR A 419 -0.06 3.27 -2.65
C THR A 419 0.39 4.53 -3.40
N ILE A 420 0.31 4.53 -4.73
CA ILE A 420 0.64 5.67 -5.58
C ILE A 420 -0.63 6.09 -6.33
N SER A 421 -0.92 7.38 -6.40
CA SER A 421 -2.01 7.90 -7.24
C SER A 421 -1.77 7.60 -8.72
N GLY A 422 -2.79 7.80 -9.55
CA GLY A 422 -2.60 7.94 -11.00
C GLY A 422 -1.65 9.11 -11.33
N SER A 423 -1.25 9.19 -12.60
CA SER A 423 -0.38 10.26 -13.13
C SER A 423 -1.16 11.45 -13.68
N THR A 424 -2.48 11.32 -13.72
CA THR A 424 -3.46 12.24 -14.28
C THR A 424 -4.17 12.98 -13.15
N ILE A 425 -3.37 13.62 -12.30
CA ILE A 425 -3.82 14.36 -11.12
C ILE A 425 -3.83 15.88 -11.33
N SER A 426 -4.50 16.60 -10.44
CA SER A 426 -4.52 18.07 -10.41
C SER A 426 -4.47 18.59 -8.98
N TYR A 427 -3.42 19.31 -8.62
CA TYR A 427 -3.25 19.82 -7.25
C TYR A 427 -2.62 21.22 -7.21
N THR A 428 -2.79 21.91 -6.08
CA THR A 428 -2.15 23.20 -5.80
C THR A 428 -0.85 22.94 -5.05
N GLU A 429 0.23 23.60 -5.47
CA GLU A 429 1.54 23.47 -4.80
C GLU A 429 1.48 23.94 -3.33
N GLY A 430 2.31 23.34 -2.48
CA GLY A 430 2.43 23.70 -1.06
C GLY A 430 1.37 23.10 -0.13
N LEU A 431 0.49 22.21 -0.62
CA LEU A 431 -0.53 21.55 0.21
C LEU A 431 -0.05 20.28 0.94
N PHE A 432 1.05 19.67 0.49
CA PHE A 432 1.53 18.39 1.02
C PHE A 432 2.69 18.57 2.00
N PRO A 433 2.85 17.68 3.00
CA PRO A 433 2.00 16.51 3.28
C PRO A 433 0.70 16.85 4.03
N MET A 434 -0.33 16.02 3.87
CA MET A 434 -1.58 16.04 4.64
C MET A 434 -1.74 14.69 5.36
N LYS A 435 -2.16 14.75 6.63
CA LYS A 435 -2.27 13.58 7.53
C LYS A 435 -3.70 13.48 8.09
N ASN A 436 -4.20 12.25 8.19
CA ASN A 436 -5.47 11.89 8.84
C ASN A 436 -6.69 12.66 8.31
N VAL A 437 -6.81 12.80 6.99
CA VAL A 437 -7.98 13.47 6.41
C VAL A 437 -9.14 12.48 6.29
N PRO A 438 -10.32 12.72 6.91
CA PRO A 438 -11.45 11.80 6.86
C PRO A 438 -12.07 11.71 5.47
N VAL A 439 -12.53 10.53 5.08
CA VAL A 439 -13.10 10.25 3.74
C VAL A 439 -14.61 10.17 3.79
N LEU A 440 -15.27 11.04 3.01
CA LEU A 440 -16.67 10.91 2.63
C LEU A 440 -16.76 10.11 1.33
N LYS A 441 -17.01 8.80 1.42
CA LYS A 441 -17.24 7.93 0.26
C LYS A 441 -18.72 7.98 -0.16
N LEU A 442 -18.96 8.34 -1.42
CA LEU A 442 -20.29 8.23 -2.04
C LEU A 442 -20.59 6.78 -2.45
N THR A 443 -21.83 6.34 -2.27
CA THR A 443 -22.34 5.11 -2.88
C THR A 443 -22.64 5.34 -4.36
N LEU A 444 -22.70 4.27 -5.16
CA LEU A 444 -23.00 4.38 -6.60
C LEU A 444 -24.31 5.13 -6.89
N SER A 445 -25.36 4.92 -6.08
CA SER A 445 -26.63 5.64 -6.22
C SER A 445 -26.52 7.14 -5.90
N GLU A 446 -25.62 7.52 -5.00
CA GLU A 446 -25.40 8.92 -4.62
C GLU A 446 -24.50 9.63 -5.62
N GLU A 447 -23.51 8.93 -6.16
CA GLU A 447 -22.73 9.39 -7.31
C GLU A 447 -23.67 9.67 -8.48
N GLU A 448 -24.61 8.79 -8.77
CA GLU A 448 -25.58 8.97 -9.87
C GLU A 448 -26.42 10.26 -9.71
N ARG A 449 -26.81 10.61 -8.49
CA ARG A 449 -27.47 11.89 -8.22
C ARG A 449 -26.55 13.08 -8.50
N CYS A 450 -25.27 12.97 -8.15
CA CYS A 450 -24.27 14.00 -8.43
C CYS A 450 -24.06 14.17 -9.95
N TRP A 451 -23.95 13.06 -10.69
CA TRP A 451 -23.94 13.07 -12.15
C TRP A 451 -25.24 13.62 -12.76
N GLY A 452 -26.37 13.46 -12.05
CA GLY A 452 -27.66 14.05 -12.40
C GLY A 452 -27.74 15.57 -12.25
N GLY A 453 -26.92 16.18 -11.38
CA GLY A 453 -26.91 17.62 -11.14
C GLY A 453 -27.30 18.05 -9.72
N ASP A 454 -27.46 17.12 -8.78
CA ASP A 454 -28.03 17.39 -7.44
C ASP A 454 -26.98 17.94 -6.45
N SER A 455 -26.65 19.24 -6.57
CA SER A 455 -25.70 19.89 -5.66
C SER A 455 -26.23 20.10 -4.24
N LYS A 456 -27.55 20.22 -4.09
CA LYS A 456 -28.18 20.38 -2.77
C LYS A 456 -28.00 19.12 -1.93
N PHE A 457 -28.25 17.95 -2.50
CA PHE A 457 -28.01 16.68 -1.83
C PHE A 457 -26.56 16.53 -1.38
N LEU A 458 -25.62 16.78 -2.29
CA LEU A 458 -24.20 16.64 -1.97
C LEU A 458 -23.81 17.60 -0.84
N TYR A 459 -24.25 18.86 -0.90
CA TYR A 459 -24.01 19.84 0.17
C TYR A 459 -24.55 19.37 1.54
N GLU A 460 -25.79 18.88 1.59
CA GLU A 460 -26.39 18.39 2.84
C GLU A 460 -25.62 17.19 3.41
N LYS A 461 -25.19 16.27 2.55
CA LYS A 461 -24.40 15.10 2.94
C LYS A 461 -23.01 15.50 3.47
N ILE A 462 -22.34 16.45 2.81
CA ILE A 462 -21.05 16.97 3.24
C ILE A 462 -21.18 17.63 4.62
N LYS A 463 -22.17 18.51 4.79
CA LYS A 463 -22.41 19.20 6.06
C LYS A 463 -22.67 18.22 7.20
N TRP A 464 -23.49 17.19 6.95
CA TRP A 464 -23.74 16.12 7.92
C TRP A 464 -22.45 15.40 8.30
N PHE A 465 -21.63 15.01 7.31
CA PHE A 465 -20.39 14.27 7.55
C PHE A 465 -19.37 15.08 8.37
N LEU A 466 -19.15 16.35 8.02
CA LEU A 466 -18.23 17.23 8.75
C LEU A 466 -18.65 17.39 10.22
N ALA A 467 -19.97 17.57 10.46
CA ALA A 467 -20.51 17.69 11.81
C ALA A 467 -20.38 16.39 12.63
N GLN A 468 -20.56 15.21 12.00
CA GLN A 468 -20.42 13.92 12.68
C GLN A 468 -18.98 13.59 13.06
N ASN A 469 -18.00 14.06 12.26
CA ASN A 469 -16.58 13.78 12.48
C ASN A 469 -15.83 14.91 13.21
N ASP A 470 -16.52 15.99 13.61
CA ASP A 470 -15.92 17.23 14.11
C ASP A 470 -14.71 17.69 13.26
N ALA A 471 -14.87 17.59 11.94
CA ALA A 471 -13.78 17.76 10.98
C ALA A 471 -13.90 19.10 10.23
N ALA A 472 -12.79 19.81 10.11
CA ALA A 472 -12.71 21.06 9.33
C ALA A 472 -12.43 20.82 7.83
N CYS A 473 -11.95 19.62 7.46
CA CYS A 473 -11.67 19.22 6.09
C CYS A 473 -12.00 17.73 5.88
N MET A 474 -12.17 17.33 4.63
CA MET A 474 -12.47 15.94 4.25
C MET A 474 -12.02 15.66 2.82
N VAL A 475 -11.87 14.38 2.46
CA VAL A 475 -11.75 13.90 1.08
C VAL A 475 -13.12 13.43 0.60
N LEU A 476 -13.60 13.95 -0.54
CA LEU A 476 -14.76 13.39 -1.23
C LEU A 476 -14.28 12.27 -2.17
N ALA A 477 -14.67 11.03 -1.88
CA ALA A 477 -14.28 9.85 -2.64
C ALA A 477 -15.42 9.31 -3.50
N MET A 478 -15.10 8.95 -4.76
CA MET A 478 -16.05 8.47 -5.78
C MET A 478 -15.43 7.33 -6.61
N GLU A 479 -16.23 6.42 -7.15
CA GLU A 479 -15.75 5.47 -8.17
C GLU A 479 -15.52 6.19 -9.50
N GLY A 480 -16.42 7.12 -9.83
CA GLY A 480 -16.40 7.82 -11.11
C GLY A 480 -16.91 6.92 -12.25
N ARG A 481 -17.40 7.57 -13.31
CA ARG A 481 -17.79 6.88 -14.54
C ARG A 481 -16.55 6.56 -15.37
N ARG A 482 -16.60 5.43 -16.07
CA ARG A 482 -15.61 5.09 -17.09
C ARG A 482 -15.92 5.89 -18.36
N ASP A 483 -14.93 6.59 -18.88
CA ASP A 483 -15.01 7.37 -20.13
C ASP A 483 -16.20 8.36 -20.20
N PRO A 484 -16.39 9.25 -19.20
CA PRO A 484 -17.48 10.22 -19.23
C PRO A 484 -17.29 11.23 -20.35
N ASP A 485 -18.39 11.72 -20.92
CA ASP A 485 -18.31 12.82 -21.88
C ASP A 485 -18.02 14.17 -21.20
N TYR A 486 -17.66 15.17 -22.01
CA TYR A 486 -17.31 16.49 -21.49
C TYR A 486 -18.47 17.20 -20.76
N GLN A 487 -19.73 17.01 -21.19
CA GLN A 487 -20.89 17.62 -20.55
C GLN A 487 -21.21 16.96 -19.21
N GLU A 488 -21.13 15.63 -19.15
CA GLU A 488 -21.26 14.87 -17.91
C GLU A 488 -20.21 15.31 -16.90
N LEU A 489 -18.95 15.38 -17.32
CA LEU A 489 -17.85 15.81 -16.45
C LEU A 489 -18.02 17.25 -15.97
N LYS A 490 -18.46 18.15 -16.86
CA LYS A 490 -18.74 19.55 -16.52
C LYS A 490 -19.89 19.67 -15.53
N LYS A 491 -20.91 18.82 -15.65
CA LYS A 491 -22.03 18.78 -14.71
C LYS A 491 -21.56 18.29 -13.33
N LEU A 492 -20.81 17.19 -13.26
CA LEU A 492 -20.23 16.71 -12.01
C LEU A 492 -19.34 17.78 -11.36
N ALA A 493 -18.46 18.42 -12.14
CA ALA A 493 -17.59 19.51 -11.67
C ALA A 493 -18.40 20.68 -11.10
N ALA A 494 -19.52 21.03 -11.74
CA ALA A 494 -20.39 22.10 -11.24
C ALA A 494 -21.05 21.74 -9.91
N VAL A 495 -21.52 20.50 -9.78
CA VAL A 495 -22.14 19.97 -8.55
C VAL A 495 -21.14 19.89 -7.40
N THR A 496 -19.97 19.29 -7.64
CA THR A 496 -18.92 19.15 -6.63
C THR A 496 -18.38 20.51 -6.20
N ALA A 497 -18.09 21.41 -7.14
CA ALA A 497 -17.64 22.76 -6.82
C ALA A 497 -18.68 23.53 -5.99
N ASP A 498 -19.97 23.55 -6.38
CA ASP A 498 -21.01 24.26 -5.63
C ASP A 498 -21.17 23.69 -4.20
N ALA A 499 -21.27 22.37 -4.09
CA ALA A 499 -21.51 21.71 -2.80
C ALA A 499 -20.34 21.89 -1.84
N LEU A 500 -19.10 21.66 -2.30
CA LEU A 500 -17.90 21.82 -1.50
C LEU A 500 -17.65 23.29 -1.15
N ASP A 501 -17.86 24.21 -2.10
CA ASP A 501 -17.58 25.63 -1.88
C ASP A 501 -18.49 26.22 -0.80
N ARG A 502 -19.75 25.78 -0.76
CA ARG A 502 -20.74 26.15 0.24
C ARG A 502 -20.52 25.49 1.61
N ALA A 503 -19.98 24.27 1.63
CA ALA A 503 -19.86 23.50 2.86
C ALA A 503 -18.58 23.78 3.66
N LEU A 504 -17.51 24.20 2.98
CA LEU A 504 -16.17 24.34 3.56
C LEU A 504 -15.73 25.82 3.59
N LEU A 505 -14.95 26.21 4.60
CA LEU A 505 -14.38 27.57 4.69
C LEU A 505 -13.44 27.87 3.49
N PRO A 506 -13.36 29.13 3.00
CA PRO A 506 -12.63 29.49 1.77
C PRO A 506 -11.16 29.04 1.70
N GLU A 507 -10.46 29.04 2.84
CA GLU A 507 -9.07 28.63 3.01
C GLU A 507 -8.86 27.12 2.99
N VAL A 508 -9.93 26.33 3.23
CA VAL A 508 -9.86 24.87 3.26
C VAL A 508 -9.78 24.34 1.83
N PRO A 509 -8.74 23.54 1.51
CA PRO A 509 -8.58 22.96 0.17
C PRO A 509 -9.73 22.01 -0.16
N LEU A 510 -10.11 21.99 -1.43
CA LEU A 510 -11.04 20.99 -1.95
C LEU A 510 -10.28 19.70 -2.24
N LEU A 511 -10.65 18.59 -1.59
CA LEU A 511 -9.96 17.31 -1.74
C LEU A 511 -10.89 16.29 -2.40
N LEU A 512 -10.49 15.78 -3.56
CA LEU A 512 -11.22 14.83 -4.39
C LEU A 512 -10.36 13.60 -4.64
N MET A 513 -10.97 12.43 -4.51
CA MET A 513 -10.36 11.15 -4.83
C MET A 513 -11.32 10.34 -5.71
N VAL A 514 -10.87 9.94 -6.89
CA VAL A 514 -11.72 9.23 -7.85
C VAL A 514 -11.06 7.93 -8.25
N ARG A 515 -11.76 6.80 -8.22
CA ARG A 515 -11.13 5.54 -8.65
C ARG A 515 -10.81 5.53 -10.15
N SER A 516 -11.71 6.07 -10.96
CA SER A 516 -11.53 6.21 -12.41
C SER A 516 -10.55 7.33 -12.76
N ASP A 517 -9.82 7.16 -13.87
CA ASP A 517 -8.84 8.10 -14.42
C ASP A 517 -9.53 9.35 -15.02
N ILE A 518 -10.03 10.24 -14.15
CA ILE A 518 -10.69 11.49 -14.53
C ILE A 518 -10.25 12.69 -13.67
N ALA A 519 -9.32 12.51 -12.73
CA ALA A 519 -9.09 13.51 -11.67
C ALA A 519 -8.51 14.82 -12.22
N LYS A 520 -7.58 14.77 -13.17
CA LYS A 520 -7.01 15.97 -13.80
C LYS A 520 -8.06 16.78 -14.54
N ALA A 521 -8.90 16.12 -15.34
CA ALA A 521 -9.94 16.78 -16.11
C ALA A 521 -11.00 17.39 -15.18
N LEU A 522 -11.49 16.62 -14.20
CA LEU A 522 -12.43 17.10 -13.18
C LEU A 522 -11.86 18.31 -12.42
N GLY A 523 -10.63 18.18 -11.93
CA GLY A 523 -9.97 19.21 -11.14
C GLY A 523 -9.70 20.49 -11.92
N GLN A 524 -9.32 20.40 -13.19
CA GLN A 524 -9.15 21.58 -14.05
C GLN A 524 -10.46 22.34 -14.27
N ILE A 525 -11.58 21.63 -14.50
CA ILE A 525 -12.89 22.26 -14.68
C ILE A 525 -13.34 22.95 -13.38
N ILE A 526 -13.12 22.32 -12.22
CA ILE A 526 -13.44 22.91 -10.91
C ILE A 526 -12.59 24.18 -10.67
N ARG A 527 -11.28 24.12 -10.92
CA ARG A 527 -10.40 25.30 -10.79
C ARG A 527 -10.86 26.46 -11.66
N GLN A 528 -11.21 26.20 -12.93
CA GLN A 528 -11.71 27.23 -13.82
C GLN A 528 -13.00 27.86 -13.27
N LYS A 529 -13.94 27.04 -12.78
CA LYS A 529 -15.21 27.50 -12.22
C LYS A 529 -15.00 28.37 -10.97
N LEU A 530 -14.03 28.02 -10.12
CA LEU A 530 -13.66 28.77 -8.91
C LEU A 530 -12.61 29.86 -9.17
N SER A 531 -12.34 30.20 -10.44
CA SER A 531 -11.35 31.21 -10.85
C SER A 531 -9.95 31.00 -10.26
N GLY A 532 -9.57 29.76 -9.95
CA GLY A 532 -8.28 29.40 -9.35
C GLY A 532 -8.06 29.92 -7.92
N LYS A 533 -9.07 30.54 -7.29
CA LYS A 533 -8.93 31.17 -5.97
C LYS A 533 -8.86 30.16 -4.83
N ARG A 534 -9.41 28.97 -5.05
CA ARG A 534 -9.52 27.94 -4.03
C ARG A 534 -8.49 26.83 -4.25
N PRO A 535 -7.67 26.47 -3.24
CA PRO A 535 -6.78 25.33 -3.35
C PRO A 535 -7.55 24.03 -3.59
N LEU A 536 -6.99 23.13 -4.40
CA LEU A 536 -7.62 21.88 -4.79
C LEU A 536 -6.57 20.77 -4.84
N VAL A 537 -6.96 19.56 -4.46
CA VAL A 537 -6.28 18.30 -4.77
C VAL A 537 -7.33 17.37 -5.37
N ALA A 538 -7.07 16.89 -6.58
CA ALA A 538 -7.84 15.86 -7.25
C ALA A 538 -6.87 14.75 -7.68
N VAL A 539 -7.02 13.58 -7.06
CA VAL A 539 -6.23 12.38 -7.39
C VAL A 539 -7.13 11.27 -7.93
N ASP A 540 -6.56 10.42 -8.77
CA ASP A 540 -7.21 9.21 -9.27
C ASP A 540 -6.45 7.92 -8.97
N ALA A 541 -7.06 6.79 -9.35
CA ALA A 541 -6.55 5.42 -9.15
C ALA A 541 -6.33 5.01 -7.69
N VAL A 542 -6.93 5.73 -6.74
CA VAL A 542 -6.92 5.38 -5.31
C VAL A 542 -8.30 4.88 -4.90
N LYS A 543 -8.33 3.71 -4.24
CA LYS A 543 -9.56 3.12 -3.69
C LYS A 543 -9.72 3.51 -2.22
N ALA A 544 -10.89 4.03 -1.86
CA ALA A 544 -11.25 4.33 -0.48
C ALA A 544 -12.70 3.93 -0.19
N GLU A 545 -12.94 3.48 1.04
CA GLU A 545 -14.21 3.01 1.56
C GLU A 545 -14.78 3.97 2.62
N PHE A 546 -16.00 3.71 3.09
CA PHE A 546 -16.60 4.44 4.19
C PHE A 546 -15.77 4.30 5.48
N ASN A 547 -15.72 5.35 6.31
CA ASN A 547 -14.89 5.46 7.54
C ASN A 547 -13.37 5.40 7.31
N ASN A 548 -12.90 5.54 6.08
CA ASN A 548 -11.47 5.67 5.85
C ASN A 548 -10.96 7.08 6.18
N PHE A 549 -9.67 7.15 6.43
CA PHE A 549 -8.85 8.34 6.50
C PHE A 549 -7.74 8.20 5.45
N VAL A 550 -7.25 9.33 4.96
CA VAL A 550 -6.22 9.38 3.93
C VAL A 550 -5.08 10.28 4.37
N ASP A 551 -3.86 9.84 4.05
CA ASP A 551 -2.68 10.68 4.04
C ASP A 551 -2.19 10.86 2.62
N PHE A 552 -1.78 12.08 2.33
CA PHE A 552 -1.11 12.44 1.09
C PHE A 552 0.28 12.92 1.47
N GLY A 553 1.33 12.29 0.99
CA GLY A 553 2.64 12.89 1.17
C GLY A 553 3.07 13.74 0.01
N ARG A 554 4.37 14.03 -0.01
CA ARG A 554 4.93 14.95 -0.99
C ARG A 554 4.88 14.35 -2.39
N PRO A 555 4.59 15.16 -3.42
CA PRO A 555 4.65 14.68 -4.79
C PRO A 555 6.04 14.15 -5.14
N ILE A 556 6.09 13.01 -5.80
CA ILE A 556 7.33 12.37 -6.28
C ILE A 556 7.37 12.41 -7.81
N MET A 557 8.47 11.96 -8.43
CA MET A 557 8.61 11.91 -9.89
C MET A 557 8.31 13.27 -10.55
N ASN A 558 8.93 14.33 -10.02
CA ASN A 558 8.72 15.73 -10.47
C ASN A 558 7.26 16.21 -10.39
N GLY A 559 6.48 15.71 -9.42
CA GLY A 559 5.09 16.11 -9.22
C GLY A 559 4.07 15.30 -10.02
N LEU A 560 4.51 14.23 -10.67
CA LEU A 560 3.65 13.41 -11.51
C LEU A 560 2.62 12.61 -10.70
N VAL A 561 3.01 12.12 -9.53
CA VAL A 561 2.17 11.31 -8.66
C VAL A 561 2.34 11.69 -7.19
N ILE A 562 1.34 11.34 -6.40
CA ILE A 562 1.33 11.53 -4.95
C ILE A 562 1.29 10.14 -4.31
N PRO A 563 2.20 9.81 -3.37
CA PRO A 563 2.03 8.63 -2.55
C PRO A 563 0.86 8.86 -1.59
N VAL A 564 0.00 7.85 -1.46
CA VAL A 564 -1.26 7.90 -0.71
C VAL A 564 -1.37 6.69 0.19
N ILE A 565 -1.76 6.91 1.46
CA ILE A 565 -2.11 5.85 2.40
C ILE A 565 -3.59 5.97 2.72
N VAL A 566 -4.34 4.89 2.51
CA VAL A 566 -5.76 4.80 2.89
C VAL A 566 -5.86 3.84 4.07
N LYS A 567 -6.49 4.28 5.16
CA LYS A 567 -6.55 3.56 6.43
C LYS A 567 -7.89 3.73 7.13
N THR A 568 -8.15 2.92 8.14
CA THR A 568 -9.28 3.09 9.06
C THR A 568 -8.72 3.37 10.44
N LEU A 569 -9.19 4.43 11.11
CA LEU A 569 -8.82 4.70 12.48
C LEU A 569 -9.85 4.05 13.41
N ILE A 570 -9.38 3.21 14.34
CA ILE A 570 -10.20 2.77 15.49
C ILE A 570 -9.80 3.65 16.67
N PHE A 571 -10.66 4.59 17.02
CA PHE A 571 -10.64 5.20 18.34
C PHE A 571 -11.91 4.74 19.06
N GLY A 572 -11.71 3.97 20.13
CA GLY A 572 -12.77 3.52 21.02
C GLY A 572 -13.21 4.61 21.99
#